data_AF-A0A7S7Z7L0-F1
#
_entry.id   AF-A0A7S7Z7L0-F1
#
_cell.length_a   1.000
_cell.length_b   1.000
_cell.length_c   1.000
_cell.angle_alpha   90.00
_cell.angle_beta   90.00
_cell.angle_gamma   90.00
#
_symmetry.space_group_name_H-M   'P 1'
#
loop_
_entity.id
_entity.type
_entity.pdbx_description
1 polymer ?
#
loop_
_entity_poly.entity_id
_entity_poly.type
_entity_poly.pdbx_seq_one_letter_code
_entity_poly.pdbx_strand_id
1 'polypeptide(L)' 'MPRYFFHIHHGNRHADETGVELPGKDAAWKEAIFTTGQLLQDLDGALESGREWRLEVSDEAENPVCIVHVLAERH' A
#
# COMPACT_ATOMS: atom_id res chain seq x y z
N MET A 1 6.95 14.89 12.96
CA MET A 1 6.58 14.72 11.54
C MET A 1 5.22 14.02 11.51
N PRO A 2 4.33 14.27 10.53
CA PRO A 2 3.06 13.56 10.47
C PRO A 2 3.26 12.05 10.28
N ARG A 3 2.35 11.27 10.84
CA ARG A 3 2.37 9.80 10.71
C ARG A 3 1.44 9.36 9.58
N TYR A 4 1.88 8.35 8.83
CA TYR A 4 1.11 7.74 7.74
C TYR A 4 1.03 6.24 7.94
N PHE A 5 -0.13 5.66 7.64
CA PHE A 5 -0.39 4.23 7.86
C PHE A 5 -0.58 3.54 6.52
N PHE A 6 0.06 2.39 6.34
CA PHE A 6 0.14 1.67 5.07
C PHE A 6 -0.67 0.37 5.13
N HIS A 7 -1.95 0.43 4.79
CA HIS A 7 -2.87 -0.70 4.88
C HIS A 7 -2.86 -1.53 3.60
N ILE A 8 -2.61 -2.84 3.73
CA ILE A 8 -2.54 -3.76 2.59
C ILE A 8 -3.85 -4.55 2.48
N HIS A 9 -4.33 -4.71 1.25
CA HIS A 9 -5.51 -5.48 0.91
C HIS A 9 -5.12 -6.52 -0.14
N HIS A 10 -4.98 -7.77 0.29
CA HIS A 10 -4.73 -8.91 -0.59
C HIS A 10 -5.64 -10.06 -0.18
N GLY A 11 -6.92 -9.93 -0.54
CA GLY A 11 -7.98 -10.80 -0.02
C GLY A 11 -8.54 -10.38 1.33
N ASN A 12 -7.65 -10.28 2.32
CA ASN A 12 -7.98 -9.73 3.64
C ASN A 12 -7.30 -8.37 3.81
N ARG A 13 -7.89 -7.53 4.67
CA ARG A 13 -7.29 -6.26 5.08
C ARG A 13 -6.26 -6.52 6.18
N HIS A 14 -5.03 -6.11 5.93
CA HIS A 14 -3.94 -6.03 6.89
C HIS A 14 -3.75 -4.56 7.26
N ALA A 15 -4.26 -4.19 8.42
CA ALA A 15 -4.13 -2.83 8.94
C ALA A 15 -2.74 -2.62 9.54
N ASP A 16 -2.01 -1.63 9.03
CA ASP A 16 -0.88 -1.06 9.75
C ASP A 16 -1.36 -0.25 10.96
N GLU A 17 -0.94 -0.67 12.16
CA GLU A 17 -1.23 -0.01 13.45
C GLU A 17 -0.07 0.86 13.94
N THR A 18 1.11 0.75 13.32
CA THR A 18 2.32 1.45 13.76
C THR A 18 2.52 2.75 13.00
N GLY A 19 2.35 2.69 11.68
CA GLY A 19 2.60 3.80 10.77
C GLY A 19 4.07 4.21 10.71
N VAL A 20 4.36 5.17 9.83
CA VAL A 20 5.69 5.73 9.58
C VAL A 20 5.63 7.25 9.65
N GLU A 21 6.59 7.86 10.34
CA GLU A 21 6.73 9.32 10.36
C GLU A 21 7.43 9.80 9.09
N LEU A 22 6.74 10.61 8.28
CA LEU A 22 7.27 11.15 7.03
C LEU A 22 7.09 12.67 6.96
N PRO A 23 7.93 13.40 6.19
CA PRO A 23 7.86 14.86 6.12
C PRO A 23 6.53 15.44 5.60
N GLY A 24 5.73 14.66 4.87
CA GLY A 24 4.46 15.11 4.30
C GLY A 24 3.87 14.14 3.27
N LYS A 25 2.74 14.53 2.67
CA LYS A 25 1.98 13.69 1.73
C LYS A 25 2.78 13.27 0.50
N ASP A 26 3.65 14.14 -0.03
CA ASP A 26 4.51 13.80 -1.17
C ASP A 26 5.55 12.73 -0.81
N ALA A 27 6.06 12.74 0.42
CA ALA A 27 6.95 11.70 0.91
C ALA A 27 6.19 10.39 1.13
N ALA A 28 4.98 10.46 1.70
CA ALA A 28 4.09 9.30 1.84
C ALA A 28 3.73 8.67 0.49
N TRP A 29 3.47 9.47 -0.54
CA TRP A 29 3.25 8.99 -1.91
C TRP A 29 4.46 8.22 -2.45
N LYS A 30 5.67 8.79 -2.33
CA LYS A 30 6.89 8.13 -2.80
C LYS A 30 7.14 6.81 -2.07
N GLU A 31 6.97 6.82 -0.75
CA GLU A 31 7.10 5.63 0.09
C GLU A 31 6.06 4.57 -0.29
N ALA A 32 4.83 4.96 -0.62
CA ALA A 32 3.78 4.04 -1.05
C ALA A 32 4.13 3.30 -2.33
N ILE A 33 4.67 4.01 -3.34
CA ILE A 33 5.10 3.41 -4.59
C ILE A 33 6.29 2.45 -4.36
N PHE A 34 7.26 2.87 -3.54
CA PHE A 34 8.42 2.04 -3.21
C PHE A 34 8.01 0.76 -2.45
N THR A 35 7.20 0.91 -1.40
CA THR A 35 6.65 -0.18 -0.59
C THR A 35 5.84 -1.14 -1.44
N THR A 36 5.01 -0.64 -2.36
CA THR A 36 4.27 -1.50 -3.30
C THR A 36 5.21 -2.36 -4.12
N GLY A 37 6.29 -1.78 -4.68
CA GLY A 37 7.28 -2.54 -5.44
C GLY A 37 7.95 -3.65 -4.62
N GLN A 38 8.33 -3.37 -3.38
CA GLN A 38 8.91 -4.36 -2.47
C GLN A 38 7.92 -5.48 -2.15
N LEU A 39 6.68 -5.15 -1.80
CA LEU A 39 5.66 -6.15 -1.47
C LEU A 39 5.33 -7.03 -2.67
N LEU A 40 5.26 -6.47 -3.87
CA LEU A 40 5.08 -7.25 -5.10
C LEU A 40 6.27 -8.17 -5.39
N GLN A 41 7.49 -7.73 -5.09
CA GLN A 41 8.68 -8.58 -5.21
C GLN A 41 8.60 -9.75 -4.22
N ASP A 42 8.18 -9.49 -2.98
CA ASP A 42 8.03 -10.49 -1.92
C ASP A 42 6.90 -11.49 -2.21
N LEU A 43 5.89 -11.11 -3.01
CA LEU A 43 4.86 -12.04 -3.48
C LEU A 43 5.42 -13.11 -4.42
N ASP A 44 6.60 -12.93 -5.02
CA ASP A 44 7.30 -13.92 -5.85
C ASP A 44 6.39 -14.65 -6.88
N GLY A 45 5.58 -13.85 -7.61
CA GLY A 45 4.66 -14.38 -8.63
C GLY A 45 3.36 -14.99 -8.11
N ALA A 46 3.09 -14.92 -6.79
CA ALA A 46 1.86 -15.38 -6.16
C ALA A 46 0.66 -14.43 -6.33
N LEU A 47 0.79 -13.37 -7.13
CA LEU A 47 -0.33 -12.50 -7.46
C LEU A 47 -1.37 -13.28 -8.28
N GLU A 48 -2.57 -13.43 -7.73
CA GLU A 48 -3.65 -14.19 -8.35
C GLU A 48 -4.25 -13.42 -9.55
N SER A 49 -4.40 -14.10 -10.69
CA SER A 49 -5.00 -13.50 -11.88
C SER A 49 -6.45 -13.08 -11.61
N GLY A 50 -6.81 -11.85 -11.99
CA GLY A 50 -8.14 -11.29 -11.79
C GLY A 50 -8.45 -10.89 -10.34
N ARG A 51 -7.52 -11.06 -9.41
CA ARG A 51 -7.66 -10.60 -8.03
C ARG A 51 -6.91 -9.29 -7.84
N GLU A 52 -7.58 -8.32 -7.23
CA GLU A 52 -6.98 -7.04 -6.88
C GLU A 52 -6.05 -7.19 -5.66
N TRP A 53 -4.85 -6.64 -5.79
CA TRP A 53 -4.02 -6.26 -4.66
C TRP A 53 -4.04 -4.74 -4.52
N ARG A 54 -4.16 -4.25 -3.28
CA ARG A 54 -4.26 -2.80 -3.01
C ARG A 54 -3.43 -2.40 -1.80
N LEU A 55 -2.76 -1.26 -1.91
CA LEU A 55 -2.17 -0.53 -0.79
C LEU A 55 -2.93 0.77 -0.61
N GLU A 56 -3.40 1.04 0.60
CA GLU A 56 -4.01 2.30 0.99
C GLU A 56 -3.16 2.98 2.03
N VAL A 57 -2.82 4.25 1.80
CA VAL A 57 -2.08 5.08 2.72
C VAL A 57 -3.00 6.15 3.29
N SER A 58 -3.08 6.24 4.61
CA SER A 58 -3.90 7.21 5.32
C SER A 58 -3.04 8.09 6.25
N ASP A 59 -3.56 9.27 6.61
CA ASP A 59 -2.97 10.12 7.66
C ASP A 59 -3.51 9.77 9.07
N GLU A 60 -3.04 10.48 10.10
CA GLU A 60 -3.45 10.28 11.50
C GLU A 60 -4.94 10.49 11.77
N ALA A 61 -5.66 11.16 10.86
CA ALA A 61 -7.10 11.33 10.95
C ALA A 61 -7.85 10.32 10.05
N GLU A 62 -7.17 9.24 9.65
CA GLU A 62 -7.66 8.18 8.76
C GLU A 62 -8.10 8.69 7.38
N ASN A 63 -7.65 9.87 6.95
CA ASN A 63 -7.96 10.35 5.61
C ASN A 63 -7.04 9.68 4.60
N PRO A 64 -7.58 9.09 3.51
CA PRO A 64 -6.76 8.50 2.48
C PRO A 64 -5.92 9.58 1.77
N VAL A 65 -4.62 9.32 1.70
CA VAL A 65 -3.60 10.16 1.05
C VAL A 65 -3.21 9.57 -0.31
N CYS A 66 -3.13 8.24 -0.40
CA CYS A 66 -2.77 7.52 -1.62
C CYS A 66 -3.45 6.15 -1.62
N ILE A 67 -3.85 5.68 -2.81
CA ILE A 67 -4.29 4.30 -3.01
C ILE A 67 -3.60 3.77 -4.26
N VAL A 68 -2.92 2.63 -4.14
CA VAL A 68 -2.28 1.92 -5.24
C VAL A 68 -3.04 0.63 -5.50
N HIS A 69 -3.45 0.42 -6.75
CA HIS A 69 -4.12 -0.80 -7.20
C HIS A 69 -3.21 -1.56 -8.16
N VAL A 70 -3.11 -2.87 -7.96
CA VAL A 70 -2.34 -3.77 -8.82
C VAL A 70 -3.24 -4.93 -9.22
N LEU A 71 -3.33 -5.13 -10.54
CA LEU A 71 -4.13 -6.17 -11.16
C LEU A 71 -3.24 -6.91 -12.16
N ALA A 72 -3.33 -8.24 -12.13
CA ALA A 72 -2.69 -9.10 -13.11
C ALA A 72 -3.74 -9.94 -13.83
N GLU A 73 -3.53 -10.12 -15.14
CA GLU A 73 -4.36 -10.97 -15.99
C GLU A 73 -3.47 -11.96 -16.73
N ARG A 74 -3.93 -13.20 -16.89
CA ARG A 74 -3.27 -14.24 -17.69
C ARG A 74 -4.11 -14.54 -18.92
N HIS A 75 -3.46 -14.65 -20.09
CA HIS A 75 -4.07 -15.04 -21.36
C HIS A 75 -3.42 -16.31 -21.90
#